data_AF-A0A6B0D3B4-F1
#
_entry.id   AF-A0A6B0D3B4-F1
#
_cell.length_a   1.000
_cell.length_b   1.000
_cell.length_c   1.000
_cell.angle_alpha   90.00
_cell.angle_beta   90.00
_cell.angle_gamma   90.00
#
_symmetry.space_group_name_H-M   'P 1'
#
loop_
_entity.id
_entity.type
_entity.pdbx_description
1 polymer ?
#
loop_
_entity_poly.entity_id
_entity_poly.type
_entity_poly.pdbx_seq_one_letter_code
_entity_poly.pdbx_strand_id
1 'polypeptide(L)'
;PVGYSETIDTPVQTLDQRSVKLISVARYSPEKQLHQQIELIKRLVSYVPKIELHMYGFGSESKKLNELIQKYGLENHVYLRGFLSNLNQEYSDAYLSLITSNMEGFSLALLESLAHGVPVISYDIKYGPNELITPDFNGYLITKNDEDALFDKVKYVIDHPEVQQRLSKGSLAKAQQYSKASLIKQWDQFVRLI
;
A
#
# COMPACT_ATOMS: atom_id res chain seq x y z
N PRO A 1 -0.43 2.68 -17.38
CA PRO A 1 -1.89 2.71 -17.11
C PRO A 1 -2.43 4.14 -17.31
N VAL A 2 -3.45 4.30 -18.16
CA VAL A 2 -4.25 5.54 -18.18
C VAL A 2 -4.89 5.66 -16.79
N GLY A 3 -4.70 6.78 -16.10
CA GLY A 3 -4.79 6.92 -14.64
C GLY A 3 -6.18 6.82 -14.01
N TYR A 4 -6.98 5.81 -14.37
CA TYR A 4 -8.24 5.46 -13.74
C TYR A 4 -8.14 4.11 -13.04
N SER A 5 -9.00 3.89 -12.05
CA SER A 5 -9.16 2.58 -11.41
C SER A 5 -10.44 1.89 -11.87
N GLU A 6 -10.42 0.56 -11.86
CA GLU A 6 -11.61 -0.28 -11.93
C GLU A 6 -11.90 -0.80 -10.52
N THR A 7 -13.09 -0.55 -10.00
CA THR A 7 -13.50 -1.07 -8.69
C THR A 7 -13.82 -2.55 -8.82
N ILE A 8 -13.24 -3.36 -7.93
CA ILE A 8 -13.51 -4.81 -7.87
C ILE A 8 -14.33 -5.09 -6.61
N ASP A 9 -15.39 -5.88 -6.73
CA ASP A 9 -16.16 -6.38 -5.59
C ASP A 9 -15.29 -7.38 -4.81
N THR A 10 -14.66 -6.93 -3.73
CA THR A 10 -13.81 -7.78 -2.88
C THR A 10 -14.48 -8.03 -1.53
N PRO A 11 -14.53 -9.27 -1.03
CA PRO A 11 -15.02 -9.56 0.31
C PRO A 11 -14.14 -8.90 1.38
N VAL A 12 -14.77 -8.27 2.37
CA VAL A 12 -14.08 -7.74 3.57
C VAL A 12 -13.46 -8.91 4.35
N GLN A 13 -12.15 -8.89 4.57
CA GLN A 13 -11.44 -9.98 5.24
C GLN A 13 -11.56 -9.90 6.77
N THR A 14 -11.92 -11.01 7.41
CA THR A 14 -11.85 -11.20 8.87
C THR A 14 -10.57 -11.95 9.24
N LEU A 15 -9.84 -11.44 10.24
CA LEU A 15 -8.51 -11.91 10.68
C LEU A 15 -8.47 -13.31 11.31
N ASP A 16 -9.59 -14.01 11.42
CA ASP A 16 -9.64 -15.31 12.08
C ASP A 16 -8.93 -16.38 11.24
N GLN A 17 -7.65 -16.62 11.59
CA GLN A 17 -6.76 -17.74 11.23
C GLN A 17 -5.82 -17.62 10.02
N ARG A 18 -5.75 -16.50 9.29
CA ARG A 18 -4.80 -16.32 8.16
C ARG A 18 -3.66 -15.35 8.48
N SER A 19 -2.54 -15.49 7.75
CA SER A 19 -1.39 -14.58 7.83
C SER A 19 -1.80 -13.14 7.54
N VAL A 20 -1.17 -12.17 8.21
CA VAL A 20 -1.38 -10.74 7.93
C VAL A 20 -0.49 -10.37 6.75
N LYS A 21 -1.08 -10.31 5.56
CA LYS A 21 -0.37 -9.98 4.32
C LYS A 21 -0.31 -8.46 4.11
N LEU A 22 0.86 -7.87 4.23
CA LEU A 22 1.15 -6.51 3.78
C LEU A 22 1.65 -6.55 2.33
N ILE A 23 1.26 -5.56 1.53
CA ILE A 23 1.70 -5.43 0.14
C ILE A 23 2.48 -4.14 -0.09
N SER A 24 3.47 -4.22 -0.97
CA SER A 24 4.23 -3.07 -1.45
C SER A 24 4.49 -3.22 -2.94
N VAL A 25 4.08 -2.24 -3.73
CA VAL A 25 4.18 -2.27 -5.20
C VAL A 25 4.96 -1.05 -5.66
N ALA A 26 6.21 -1.26 -6.06
CA ALA A 26 7.11 -0.17 -6.42
C ALA A 26 8.30 -0.66 -7.25
N ARG A 27 8.95 0.26 -7.98
CA ARG A 27 10.31 0.01 -8.47
C ARG A 27 11.26 -0.15 -7.29
N TYR A 28 12.22 -1.07 -7.37
CA TYR A 28 13.22 -1.23 -6.31
C TYR A 28 14.34 -0.24 -6.52
N SER A 29 14.09 1.01 -6.10
CA SER A 29 14.99 2.13 -6.28
C SER A 29 15.08 2.97 -4.99
N PRO A 30 16.20 3.70 -4.78
CA PRO A 30 16.46 4.39 -3.52
C PRO A 30 15.35 5.35 -3.07
N GLU A 31 14.68 6.01 -4.00
CA GLU A 31 13.58 6.94 -3.73
C GLU A 31 12.34 6.26 -3.12
N LYS A 32 12.19 4.94 -3.25
CA LYS A 32 11.07 4.18 -2.68
C LYS A 32 11.31 3.76 -1.22
N GLN A 33 12.55 3.89 -0.74
CA GLN A 33 12.98 3.60 0.63
C GLN A 33 12.48 2.23 1.16
N LEU A 34 12.44 1.23 0.29
CA LEU A 34 11.80 -0.06 0.59
C LEU A 34 12.47 -0.83 1.75
N HIS A 35 13.71 -0.49 2.10
CA HIS A 35 14.40 -0.99 3.28
C HIS A 35 13.66 -0.68 4.59
N GLN A 36 12.94 0.44 4.69
CA GLN A 36 12.19 0.81 5.90
C GLN A 36 10.97 -0.09 6.11
N GLN A 37 10.41 -0.65 5.03
CA GLN A 37 9.35 -1.65 5.13
C GLN A 37 9.89 -2.98 5.68
N ILE A 38 11.14 -3.33 5.33
CA ILE A 38 11.80 -4.52 5.88
C ILE A 38 12.10 -4.33 7.37
N GLU A 39 12.59 -3.15 7.78
CA GLU A 39 12.81 -2.81 9.19
C GLU A 39 11.50 -2.81 9.99
N LEU A 40 10.40 -2.34 9.39
CA LEU A 40 9.06 -2.46 9.98
C LEU A 40 8.70 -3.93 10.26
N ILE A 41 8.92 -4.84 9.30
CA ILE A 41 8.62 -6.26 9.50
C ILE A 41 9.51 -6.89 10.57
N LYS A 42 10.80 -6.54 10.60
CA LYS A 42 11.72 -6.95 11.68
C LYS A 42 11.18 -6.62 13.07
N ARG A 43 10.52 -5.47 13.22
CA ARG A 43 9.90 -5.06 14.49
C ARG A 43 8.58 -5.77 14.75
N LEU A 44 7.76 -6.00 13.72
CA LEU A 44 6.41 -6.57 13.86
C LEU A 44 6.40 -8.09 14.05
N VAL A 45 7.39 -8.82 13.53
CA VAL A 45 7.41 -10.29 13.54
C VAL A 45 7.31 -10.91 14.94
N SER A 46 7.87 -10.25 15.96
CA SER A 46 7.76 -10.70 17.35
C SER A 46 6.35 -10.54 17.94
N TYR A 47 5.54 -9.63 17.40
CA TYR A 47 4.16 -9.36 17.83
C TYR A 47 3.14 -10.10 16.98
N VAL A 48 3.42 -10.28 15.69
CA VAL A 48 2.54 -10.91 14.71
C VAL A 48 3.34 -12.01 13.99
N PRO A 49 3.45 -13.21 14.59
CA PRO A 49 4.34 -14.27 14.08
C PRO A 49 4.01 -14.80 12.69
N LYS A 50 2.83 -14.46 12.14
CA LYS A 50 2.41 -14.82 10.78
C LYS A 50 2.26 -13.59 9.87
N ILE A 51 2.98 -12.50 10.16
CA ILE A 51 3.02 -11.35 9.27
C ILE A 51 3.88 -11.63 8.05
N GLU A 52 3.42 -11.21 6.88
CA GLU A 52 4.15 -11.35 5.63
C GLU A 52 4.13 -10.02 4.87
N LEU A 53 5.26 -9.60 4.33
CA LEU A 53 5.39 -8.48 3.40
C LEU A 53 5.69 -9.04 2.01
N HIS A 54 4.79 -8.79 1.07
CA HIS A 54 4.94 -9.17 -0.32
C HIS A 54 5.26 -7.92 -1.14
N MET A 55 6.47 -7.88 -1.68
CA MET A 55 6.99 -6.76 -2.44
C MET A 55 6.98 -7.12 -3.92
N TYR A 56 6.30 -6.33 -4.74
CA TYR A 56 6.19 -6.51 -6.18
C TYR A 56 6.91 -5.38 -6.91
N GLY A 57 7.74 -5.77 -7.88
CA GLY A 57 8.58 -4.89 -8.67
C GLY A 57 9.99 -5.44 -8.86
N PHE A 58 10.86 -4.57 -9.36
CA PHE A 58 12.28 -4.84 -9.62
C PHE A 58 13.04 -3.52 -9.73
N GLY A 59 14.36 -3.57 -9.63
CA GLY A 59 15.20 -2.38 -9.79
C GLY A 59 16.61 -2.58 -9.25
N SER A 60 17.34 -1.47 -9.14
CA SER A 60 18.74 -1.45 -8.71
C SER A 60 18.95 -1.88 -7.26
N GLU A 61 17.93 -1.77 -6.40
CA GLU A 61 18.05 -2.13 -4.98
C GLU A 61 17.75 -3.61 -4.67
N SER A 62 17.41 -4.45 -5.66
CA SER A 62 17.05 -5.87 -5.43
C SER A 62 18.08 -6.62 -4.56
N LYS A 63 19.37 -6.46 -4.86
CA LYS A 63 20.46 -7.12 -4.11
C LYS A 63 20.50 -6.65 -2.65
N LYS A 64 20.44 -5.33 -2.43
CA LYS A 64 20.46 -4.70 -1.10
C LYS A 64 19.25 -5.12 -0.26
N LEU A 65 18.06 -5.20 -0.86
CA LEU A 65 16.87 -5.66 -0.16
C LEU A 65 17.01 -7.14 0.26
N ASN A 66 17.50 -8.00 -0.63
CA ASN A 66 17.71 -9.41 -0.32
C ASN A 66 18.76 -9.61 0.79
N GLU A 67 19.86 -8.83 0.76
CA GLU A 67 20.88 -8.83 1.83
C GLU A 67 20.30 -8.40 3.18
N LEU A 68 19.39 -7.41 3.22
CA LEU A 68 18.70 -7.00 4.44
C LEU A 68 17.78 -8.10 4.98
N ILE A 69 17.02 -8.77 4.10
CA ILE A 69 16.13 -9.87 4.48
C ILE A 69 16.94 -10.99 5.15
N GLN A 70 18.05 -11.40 4.55
CA GLN A 70 18.95 -12.43 5.09
C GLN A 70 19.62 -11.98 6.40
N LYS A 71 20.12 -10.75 6.44
CA LYS A 71 20.75 -10.17 7.64
C LYS A 71 19.81 -10.19 8.84
N TYR A 72 18.51 -10.02 8.62
CA TYR A 72 17.50 -9.98 9.67
C TYR A 72 16.78 -11.31 9.90
N GLY A 73 17.10 -12.36 9.15
CA GLY A 73 16.43 -13.67 9.28
C GLY A 73 14.93 -13.62 8.92
N LEU A 74 14.55 -12.80 7.93
CA LEU A 74 13.17 -12.54 7.54
C LEU A 74 12.73 -13.30 6.28
N GLU A 75 13.42 -14.35 5.88
CA GLU A 75 13.16 -15.11 4.66
C GLU A 75 11.74 -15.74 4.62
N ASN A 76 11.16 -15.98 5.81
CA ASN A 76 9.79 -16.49 5.95
C ASN A 76 8.74 -15.37 6.16
N HIS A 77 9.15 -14.11 6.10
CA HIS A 77 8.29 -12.95 6.37
C HIS A 77 8.34 -11.89 5.27
N VAL A 78 9.40 -11.80 4.48
CA VAL A 78 9.55 -10.80 3.42
C VAL A 78 9.86 -11.48 2.10
N TYR A 79 9.01 -11.23 1.11
CA TYR A 79 9.09 -11.85 -0.20
C TYR A 79 9.28 -10.81 -1.30
N LEU A 80 10.42 -10.87 -2.00
CA LEU A 80 10.63 -10.13 -3.24
C LEU A 80 10.00 -10.92 -4.39
N ARG A 81 8.76 -10.60 -4.75
CA ARG A 81 7.92 -11.35 -5.69
C ARG A 81 8.20 -11.07 -7.17
N GLY A 82 9.05 -10.09 -7.46
CA GLY A 82 9.33 -9.67 -8.84
C GLY A 82 8.17 -8.88 -9.45
N PHE A 83 8.21 -8.69 -10.77
CA PHE A 83 7.14 -8.00 -11.50
C PHE A 83 6.01 -8.97 -11.86
N LEU A 84 4.76 -8.56 -11.62
CA LEU A 84 3.57 -9.19 -12.18
C LEU A 84 2.79 -8.16 -13.01
N SER A 85 2.28 -8.61 -14.14
CA SER A 85 1.43 -7.79 -15.02
C SER A 85 0.02 -7.60 -14.49
N ASN A 86 -0.43 -8.48 -13.59
CA ASN A 86 -1.73 -8.43 -12.93
C ASN A 86 -1.54 -8.68 -11.44
N LEU A 87 -1.98 -7.72 -10.62
CA LEU A 87 -1.89 -7.75 -9.17
C LEU A 87 -3.27 -7.81 -8.50
N ASN A 88 -4.35 -8.04 -9.25
CA ASN A 88 -5.71 -7.96 -8.71
C ASN A 88 -5.93 -8.91 -7.53
N GLN A 89 -5.48 -10.16 -7.68
CA GLN A 89 -5.54 -11.14 -6.60
C GLN A 89 -4.63 -10.73 -5.44
N GLU A 90 -3.44 -10.21 -5.74
CA GLU A 90 -2.46 -9.85 -4.72
C GLU A 90 -2.93 -8.70 -3.82
N TYR A 91 -3.57 -7.69 -4.42
CA TYR A 91 -4.26 -6.63 -3.69
C TYR A 91 -5.48 -7.16 -2.95
N SER A 92 -6.33 -7.98 -3.59
CA SER A 92 -7.53 -8.53 -2.94
C SER A 92 -7.22 -9.37 -1.70
N ASP A 93 -6.06 -10.01 -1.69
CA ASP A 93 -5.56 -10.82 -0.57
C ASP A 93 -4.80 -9.98 0.48
N ALA A 94 -4.52 -8.69 0.22
CA ALA A 94 -3.72 -7.86 1.12
C ALA A 94 -4.54 -7.20 2.23
N TYR A 95 -3.97 -7.18 3.43
CA TYR A 95 -4.55 -6.53 4.61
C TYR A 95 -4.31 -5.01 4.61
N LEU A 96 -3.08 -4.59 4.25
CA LEU A 96 -2.67 -3.19 4.13
C LEU A 96 -1.61 -3.04 3.03
N SER A 97 -1.54 -1.84 2.46
CA SER A 97 -0.52 -1.43 1.51
C SER A 97 0.42 -0.38 2.13
N LEU A 98 1.72 -0.50 1.87
CA LEU A 98 2.76 0.35 2.43
C LEU A 98 3.44 1.20 1.35
N ILE A 99 3.55 2.51 1.60
CA ILE A 99 4.28 3.43 0.71
C ILE A 99 5.23 4.30 1.54
N THR A 100 6.51 3.93 1.49
CA THR A 100 7.62 4.59 2.21
C THR A 100 8.43 5.52 1.30
N SER A 101 7.91 5.86 0.12
CA SER A 101 8.61 6.70 -0.85
C SER A 101 9.01 8.07 -0.27
N ASN A 102 10.14 8.60 -0.74
CA ASN A 102 10.58 9.95 -0.44
C ASN A 102 9.98 11.01 -1.37
N MET A 103 9.46 10.57 -2.52
CA MET A 103 8.89 11.35 -3.60
C MET A 103 7.92 10.48 -4.42
N GLU A 104 6.79 11.06 -4.78
CA GLU A 104 5.79 10.51 -5.69
C GLU A 104 5.27 11.60 -6.62
N GLY A 105 4.76 11.20 -7.78
CA GLY A 105 3.96 12.06 -8.66
C GLY A 105 2.50 12.00 -8.24
N PHE A 106 1.81 10.94 -8.69
CA PHE A 106 0.41 10.65 -8.32
C PHE A 106 0.26 9.35 -7.51
N SER A 107 1.22 8.42 -7.66
CA SER A 107 1.22 7.07 -7.07
C SER A 107 0.05 6.17 -7.54
N LEU A 108 0.22 5.54 -8.70
CA LEU A 108 -0.77 4.59 -9.24
C LEU A 108 -0.94 3.35 -8.36
N ALA A 109 0.14 2.85 -7.74
CA ALA A 109 0.08 1.73 -6.81
C ALA A 109 -0.82 2.03 -5.60
N LEU A 110 -0.83 3.29 -5.14
CA LEU A 110 -1.74 3.74 -4.08
C LEU A 110 -3.18 3.65 -4.56
N LEU A 111 -3.50 4.23 -5.72
CA LEU A 111 -4.84 4.22 -6.27
C LEU A 111 -5.34 2.78 -6.53
N GLU A 112 -4.49 1.91 -7.07
CA GLU A 112 -4.79 0.49 -7.28
C GLU A 112 -5.08 -0.23 -5.95
N SER A 113 -4.30 0.04 -4.90
CA SER A 113 -4.57 -0.49 -3.55
C SER A 113 -5.98 -0.08 -3.08
N LEU A 114 -6.31 1.21 -3.20
CA LEU A 114 -7.63 1.71 -2.79
C LEU A 114 -8.77 1.08 -3.59
N ALA A 115 -8.57 0.86 -4.90
CA ALA A 115 -9.55 0.27 -5.80
C ALA A 115 -9.92 -1.18 -5.46
N HIS A 116 -9.04 -1.88 -4.74
CA HIS A 116 -9.26 -3.22 -4.20
C HIS A 116 -9.70 -3.21 -2.73
N GLY A 117 -10.01 -2.03 -2.19
CA GLY A 117 -10.40 -1.88 -0.79
C GLY A 117 -9.26 -2.09 0.20
N VAL A 118 -8.00 -1.98 -0.24
CA VAL A 118 -6.82 -2.11 0.63
C VAL A 118 -6.48 -0.73 1.20
N PRO A 119 -6.54 -0.53 2.52
CA PRO A 119 -6.08 0.72 3.13
C PRO A 119 -4.59 0.93 2.95
N VAL A 120 -4.19 2.19 2.80
CA VAL A 120 -2.78 2.55 2.60
C VAL A 120 -2.23 3.29 3.81
N ILE A 121 -1.07 2.88 4.30
CA ILE A 121 -0.27 3.67 5.23
C ILE A 121 0.96 4.17 4.47
N SER A 122 1.09 5.49 4.37
CA SER A 122 2.12 6.13 3.57
C SER A 122 2.80 7.27 4.32
N TYR A 123 4.04 7.58 3.95
CA TYR A 123 4.61 8.87 4.36
C TYR A 123 3.88 10.05 3.73
N ASP A 124 3.76 11.12 4.51
CA ASP A 124 3.24 12.41 4.11
C ASP A 124 4.29 13.15 3.28
N ILE A 125 4.21 12.94 1.97
CA ILE A 125 5.07 13.56 0.97
C ILE A 125 4.23 14.25 -0.08
N LYS A 126 4.75 15.35 -0.62
CA LYS A 126 4.19 15.99 -1.82
C LYS A 126 4.84 15.36 -3.06
N TYR A 127 4.10 14.92 -4.07
CA TYR A 127 2.63 14.88 -4.25
C TYR A 127 2.14 13.42 -4.24
N GLY A 128 0.82 13.20 -4.32
CA GLY A 128 0.23 11.85 -4.46
C GLY A 128 -0.44 11.32 -3.19
N PRO A 129 0.30 10.88 -2.15
CA PRO A 129 -0.31 10.31 -0.95
C PRO A 129 -1.34 11.21 -0.27
N ASN A 130 -1.04 12.51 -0.14
CA ASN A 130 -1.94 13.47 0.49
C ASN A 130 -3.20 13.79 -0.33
N GLU A 131 -3.23 13.50 -1.64
CA GLU A 131 -4.41 13.67 -2.51
C GLU A 131 -5.35 12.45 -2.43
N LEU A 132 -4.76 11.27 -2.26
CA LEU A 132 -5.46 9.99 -2.29
C LEU A 132 -5.83 9.46 -0.89
N ILE A 133 -5.08 9.82 0.15
CA ILE A 133 -5.33 9.38 1.52
C ILE A 133 -6.07 10.46 2.31
N THR A 134 -7.16 10.06 2.94
CA THR A 134 -7.87 10.80 3.97
C THR A 134 -7.72 10.03 5.29
N PRO A 135 -6.97 10.56 6.26
CA PRO A 135 -6.73 9.90 7.55
C PRO A 135 -8.03 9.43 8.20
N ASP A 136 -7.99 8.25 8.82
CA ASP A 136 -9.15 7.59 9.45
C ASP A 136 -10.31 7.25 8.50
N PHE A 137 -10.21 7.52 7.21
CA PHE A 137 -11.23 7.16 6.22
C PHE A 137 -10.77 6.01 5.33
N ASN A 138 -9.58 6.09 4.74
CA ASN A 138 -9.06 5.05 3.82
C ASN A 138 -7.57 4.70 4.04
N GLY A 139 -6.95 5.27 5.07
CA GLY A 139 -5.54 5.09 5.33
C GLY A 139 -5.01 6.06 6.36
N TYR A 140 -3.68 6.18 6.41
CA TYR A 140 -2.98 7.13 7.27
C TYR A 140 -1.76 7.73 6.56
N LEU A 141 -1.52 9.00 6.87
CA LEU A 141 -0.31 9.73 6.50
C LEU A 141 0.59 9.82 7.73
N ILE A 142 1.84 9.38 7.56
CA ILE A 142 2.86 9.35 8.61
C ILE A 142 3.92 10.39 8.28
N THR A 143 4.46 11.09 9.26
CA THR A 143 5.58 12.01 9.02
C THR A 143 6.71 11.28 8.30
N LYS A 144 7.24 11.88 7.22
CA LYS A 144 8.28 11.26 6.39
C LYS A 144 9.47 10.80 7.23
N ASN A 145 9.90 9.55 7.03
CA ASN A 145 10.99 8.88 7.77
C ASN A 145 10.72 8.67 9.27
N ASP A 146 9.51 8.89 9.75
CA ASP A 146 9.12 8.51 11.11
C ASP A 146 8.77 7.02 11.14
N GLU A 147 9.81 6.18 11.27
CA GLU A 147 9.67 4.72 11.29
C GLU A 147 8.94 4.22 12.56
N ASP A 148 8.98 4.98 13.66
CA ASP A 148 8.27 4.67 14.89
C ASP A 148 6.78 4.92 14.73
N ALA A 149 6.38 6.08 14.21
CA ALA A 149 4.98 6.36 13.92
C ALA A 149 4.41 5.40 12.85
N LEU A 150 5.23 4.99 11.87
CA LEU A 150 4.85 3.97 10.90
C LEU A 150 4.56 2.63 11.59
N PHE A 151 5.46 2.19 12.47
CA PHE A 151 5.28 0.97 13.26
C PHE A 151 4.02 1.03 14.12
N ASP A 152 3.85 2.09 14.90
CA ASP A 152 2.72 2.25 15.81
C ASP A 152 1.40 2.23 15.05
N LYS A 153 1.34 2.89 13.88
CA LYS A 153 0.11 2.94 13.09
C LYS A 153 -0.22 1.61 12.43
N VAL A 154 0.77 0.92 11.86
CA VAL A 154 0.57 -0.41 11.27
C VAL A 154 0.12 -1.39 12.36
N LYS A 155 0.79 -1.38 13.51
CA LYS A 155 0.42 -2.22 14.65
C LYS A 155 -1.01 -1.94 15.12
N TYR A 156 -1.38 -0.66 15.28
CA TYR A 156 -2.74 -0.27 15.68
C TYR A 156 -3.80 -0.85 14.74
N VAL A 157 -3.62 -0.78 13.42
CA VAL A 157 -4.60 -1.31 12.46
C VAL A 157 -4.64 -2.84 12.45
N ILE A 158 -3.53 -3.50 12.76
CA ILE A 158 -3.50 -4.96 12.94
C ILE A 158 -4.25 -5.37 14.22
N ASP A 159 -4.05 -4.64 15.32
CA ASP A 159 -4.69 -4.92 16.61
C ASP A 159 -6.20 -4.64 16.60
N HIS A 160 -6.69 -3.82 15.66
CA HIS A 160 -8.08 -3.35 15.57
C HIS A 160 -8.69 -3.71 14.19
N PRO A 161 -9.13 -4.97 14.00
CA PRO A 161 -9.73 -5.43 12.73
C PRO A 161 -10.87 -4.52 12.23
N GLU A 162 -11.70 -4.01 13.14
CA GLU A 162 -12.80 -3.10 12.83
C GLU A 162 -12.32 -1.77 12.21
N VAL A 163 -11.14 -1.29 12.62
CA VAL A 163 -10.51 -0.12 12.00
C VAL A 163 -10.13 -0.46 10.57
N GLN A 164 -9.48 -1.60 10.33
CA GLN A 164 -9.11 -2.01 8.97
C GLN A 164 -10.35 -2.14 8.07
N GLN A 165 -11.42 -2.77 8.56
CA GLN A 165 -12.66 -2.94 7.79
C GLN A 165 -13.31 -1.60 7.43
N ARG A 166 -13.32 -0.65 8.38
CA ARG A 166 -13.80 0.71 8.14
C ARG A 166 -12.97 1.41 7.07
N LEU A 167 -11.64 1.33 7.19
CA LEU A 167 -10.73 1.92 6.21
C LEU A 167 -10.91 1.29 4.83
N SER A 168 -11.11 -0.02 4.76
CA SER A 168 -11.32 -0.77 3.51
C SER A 168 -12.54 -0.26 2.74
N LYS A 169 -13.66 -0.01 3.44
CA LYS A 169 -14.85 0.61 2.84
C LYS A 169 -14.57 2.02 2.33
N GLY A 170 -13.83 2.83 3.09
CA GLY A 170 -13.43 4.16 2.65
C GLY A 170 -12.45 4.15 1.47
N SER A 171 -11.59 3.14 1.37
CA SER A 171 -10.71 2.91 0.21
C SER A 171 -11.50 2.75 -1.08
N LEU A 172 -12.49 1.85 -1.09
CA LEU A 172 -13.37 1.65 -2.24
C LEU A 172 -14.12 2.94 -2.61
N ALA A 173 -14.67 3.64 -1.61
CA ALA A 173 -15.38 4.90 -1.83
C ALA A 173 -14.49 6.00 -2.41
N LYS A 174 -13.23 6.12 -1.94
CA LYS A 174 -12.26 7.07 -2.49
C LYS A 174 -11.90 6.71 -3.93
N ALA A 175 -11.66 5.42 -4.21
CA ALA A 175 -11.26 4.96 -5.54
C ALA A 175 -12.33 5.26 -6.61
N GLN A 176 -13.62 5.23 -6.27
CA GLN A 176 -14.72 5.58 -7.20
C GLN A 176 -14.60 7.00 -7.77
N GLN A 177 -14.00 7.93 -7.04
CA GLN A 177 -13.75 9.31 -7.51
C GLN A 177 -12.79 9.35 -8.72
N TYR A 178 -11.97 8.31 -8.88
CA TYR A 178 -11.01 8.12 -9.96
C TYR A 178 -11.42 7.02 -10.94
N SER A 179 -12.71 6.66 -10.93
CA SER A 179 -13.27 5.72 -11.92
C SER A 179 -13.15 6.28 -13.34
N LYS A 180 -13.12 5.37 -14.32
CA LYS A 180 -13.13 5.73 -15.74
C LYS A 180 -14.25 6.73 -16.08
N ALA A 181 -15.46 6.50 -15.56
CA ALA A 181 -16.60 7.38 -15.79
C ALA A 181 -16.38 8.78 -15.19
N SER A 182 -15.86 8.86 -13.97
CA SER A 182 -15.55 10.15 -13.32
C SER A 182 -14.50 10.93 -14.11
N LEU A 183 -13.43 10.27 -14.52
CA LEU A 183 -12.33 10.91 -15.24
C LEU A 183 -12.72 11.33 -16.66
N ILE A 184 -13.49 10.52 -17.39
CA ILE A 184 -14.04 10.92 -18.70
C ILE A 184 -14.89 12.18 -18.56
N LYS A 185 -15.74 12.25 -17.54
CA LYS A 185 -16.59 13.43 -17.29
C LYS A 185 -15.75 14.68 -17.01
N GLN A 186 -14.69 14.56 -16.21
CA GLN A 186 -13.77 15.68 -15.92
C GLN A 186 -13.04 16.16 -17.18
N TRP A 187 -12.56 15.24 -18.01
CA TRP A 187 -11.91 15.57 -19.29
C TRP A 187 -12.87 16.23 -20.28
N ASP A 188 -14.09 15.70 -20.45
CA ASP A 188 -15.11 16.30 -21.33
C ASP A 188 -15.45 17.73 -20.88
N GLN A 189 -15.59 17.96 -19.57
CA GLN A 189 -15.81 19.30 -19.03
C GLN A 189 -14.64 20.24 -19.33
N PHE A 190 -13.40 19.79 -19.13
CA PHE A 190 -12.21 20.60 -19.40
C PHE A 190 -12.08 20.97 -20.88
N VAL A 191 -12.26 20.00 -21.78
CA VAL A 191 -12.16 20.23 -23.24
C VAL A 191 -13.24 21.17 -23.75
N ARG A 192 -14.41 21.24 -23.10
CA ARG A 192 -15.47 22.19 -23.46
C ARG A 192 -15.21 23.63 -22.99
N LEU A 193 -14.25 23.83 -22.08
CA LEU A 193 -13.89 25.16 -21.54
C LEU A 193 -12.79 25.86 -22.34
N ILE A 194 -12.11 25.14 -23.24
CA ILE A 194 -11.10 25.65 -24.17
C ILE A 194 -11.69 25.85 -25.56
#